data_AF-A0A350D7W2-F1
#
_entry.id   AF-A0A350D7W2-F1
#
_cell.length_a   1.000
_cell.length_b   1.000
_cell.length_c   1.000
_cell.angle_alpha   90.00
_cell.angle_beta   90.00
_cell.angle_gamma   90.00
#
_symmetry.space_group_name_H-M   'P 1'
#
loop_
_entity.id
_entity.type
_entity.pdbx_description
1 polymer ?
#
loop_
_entity_poly.entity_id
_entity_poly.type
_entity_poly.pdbx_seq_one_letter_code
_entity_poly.pdbx_strand_id
1 'polypeptide(L)'
;MRDLISRKTIEGALSIGVVCTLVSLPCIYYHCFVGSRKELLEIFPPRVLPGVMLLHVWQILIVSFMCAAFGLAWSKKYGLRGIGDPKEVKRNLWKFLLVGILVATTSYLLFDRTLSIKAPSLYPSNPLWILSISLKASFFNEIVRFGMMALVARLTRNIHVANIVVSGFLVYIGIRSFRLVGLGFDWDHFSLLCVGYSFIFNLLMGYLYARFGIISTMLIQFLIGLRLLFL
;
A
#
# COMPACT_ATOMS: atom_id res chain seq x y z
N MET A 1 26.37 6.52 1.27
CA MET A 1 25.97 6.96 -0.09
C MET A 1 26.41 5.98 -1.16
N ARG A 2 27.62 5.40 -1.09
CA ARG A 2 28.12 4.42 -2.08
C ARG A 2 27.14 3.27 -2.39
N ASP A 3 26.42 2.74 -1.39
CA ASP A 3 25.46 1.64 -1.62
C ASP A 3 24.24 2.04 -2.45
N LEU A 4 23.81 3.30 -2.36
CA LEU A 4 22.62 3.79 -3.07
C LEU A 4 22.90 3.97 -4.56
N ILE A 5 24.14 4.34 -4.91
CA ILE A 5 24.59 4.64 -6.27
C ILE A 5 25.10 3.35 -6.97
N SER A 6 25.00 2.20 -6.31
CA SER A 6 25.42 0.95 -6.94
C SER A 6 24.52 0.63 -8.14
N ARG A 7 25.13 0.26 -9.27
CA ARG A 7 24.42 -0.08 -10.51
C ARG A 7 23.32 -1.11 -10.28
N LYS A 8 23.61 -2.16 -9.49
CA LYS A 8 22.65 -3.21 -9.12
C LYS A 8 21.44 -2.67 -8.35
N THR A 9 21.65 -1.70 -7.46
CA THR A 9 20.56 -1.06 -6.70
C THR A 9 19.69 -0.22 -7.61
N ILE A 10 20.29 0.58 -8.50
CA ILE A 10 19.55 1.45 -9.43
C ILE A 10 18.74 0.61 -10.42
N GLU A 11 19.35 -0.40 -11.05
CA GLU A 11 18.67 -1.29 -11.99
C GLU A 11 17.52 -2.04 -11.30
N GLY A 12 17.76 -2.61 -10.11
CA GLY A 12 16.71 -3.29 -9.34
C GLY A 12 15.57 -2.36 -8.91
N ALA A 13 15.90 -1.15 -8.47
CA ALA A 13 14.91 -0.14 -8.08
C ALA A 13 14.07 0.32 -9.27
N LEU A 14 14.69 0.48 -10.45
CA LEU A 14 13.99 0.83 -11.68
C LEU A 14 13.04 -0.29 -12.10
N SER A 15 13.49 -1.55 -12.09
CA SER A 15 12.62 -2.70 -12.40
C SER A 15 11.42 -2.79 -11.45
N ILE A 16 11.65 -2.64 -10.14
CA ILE A 16 10.55 -2.65 -9.15
C ILE A 16 9.61 -1.46 -9.36
N GLY A 17 10.15 -0.27 -9.62
CA GLY A 17 9.37 0.94 -9.89
C GLY A 17 8.47 0.78 -11.12
N VAL A 18 9.02 0.28 -12.24
CA VAL A 18 8.26 0.03 -13.47
C VAL A 18 7.17 -1.00 -13.25
N VAL A 19 7.48 -2.14 -12.62
CA VAL A 19 6.48 -3.18 -12.32
C VAL A 19 5.37 -2.61 -11.44
N CYS A 20 5.70 -1.87 -10.39
CA CYS A 20 4.71 -1.23 -9.52
C CYS A 20 3.80 -0.27 -10.28
N THR A 21 4.37 0.56 -11.16
CA THR A 21 3.62 1.51 -11.99
C THR A 21 2.69 0.79 -12.96
N LEU A 22 3.16 -0.25 -13.65
CA LEU A 22 2.35 -1.05 -14.58
C LEU A 22 1.19 -1.73 -13.87
N VAL A 23 1.45 -2.33 -12.71
CA VAL A 23 0.42 -2.98 -11.89
C VAL A 23 -0.60 -1.97 -11.34
N SER A 24 -0.16 -0.73 -11.06
CA SER A 24 -1.04 0.33 -10.57
C SER A 24 -1.88 1.00 -11.66
N LEU A 25 -1.49 0.88 -12.93
CA LEU A 25 -2.08 1.61 -14.05
C LEU A 25 -3.60 1.39 -14.23
N PRO A 26 -4.12 0.15 -14.14
CA PRO A 26 -5.57 -0.08 -14.19
C PRO A 26 -6.33 0.63 -13.07
N CYS A 27 -5.75 0.69 -11.87
CA CYS A 27 -6.35 1.39 -10.73
C CYS A 27 -6.30 2.92 -10.91
N ILE A 28 -5.21 3.48 -11.44
CA ILE A 28 -5.13 4.92 -11.76
C ILE A 28 -6.17 5.27 -12.82
N TYR A 29 -6.30 4.44 -13.87
CA TYR A 29 -7.31 4.62 -14.90
C TYR A 29 -8.73 4.60 -14.31
N TYR A 30 -9.02 3.61 -13.45
CA TYR A 30 -10.29 3.54 -12.74
C TYR A 30 -10.59 4.84 -11.98
N HIS A 31 -9.65 5.34 -11.16
CA HIS A 31 -9.88 6.58 -10.43
C HIS A 31 -10.10 7.79 -11.34
N CYS A 32 -9.31 7.94 -12.42
CA CYS A 32 -9.38 9.11 -13.29
C CYS A 32 -10.61 9.14 -14.20
N PHE A 33 -11.05 7.97 -14.69
CA PHE A 33 -12.04 7.89 -15.78
C PHE A 33 -13.34 7.16 -15.42
N VAL A 34 -13.38 6.46 -14.28
CA VAL A 34 -14.54 5.63 -13.90
C VAL A 34 -15.05 6.00 -12.51
N GLY A 35 -14.27 5.71 -11.46
CA GLY A 35 -14.70 5.78 -10.07
C GLY A 35 -14.86 7.20 -9.53
N SER A 36 -13.92 8.11 -9.85
CA SER A 36 -13.90 9.48 -9.32
C SER A 36 -14.05 10.54 -10.41
N ARG A 37 -14.64 10.15 -11.56
CA ARG A 37 -14.71 11.02 -12.74
C ARG A 37 -15.55 12.26 -12.47
N LYS A 38 -16.65 12.15 -11.73
CA LYS A 38 -17.56 13.29 -11.48
C LYS A 38 -16.85 14.34 -10.63
N GLU A 39 -16.24 13.90 -9.54
CA GLU A 39 -15.49 14.72 -8.59
C GLU A 39 -14.28 15.37 -9.28
N LEU A 40 -13.56 14.64 -10.14
CA LEU A 40 -12.44 15.20 -10.89
C LEU A 40 -12.88 16.21 -11.95
N LEU A 41 -14.06 16.06 -12.54
CA LEU A 41 -14.60 17.00 -13.53
C LEU A 41 -15.11 18.30 -12.91
N GLU A 42 -15.43 18.31 -11.61
CA GLU A 42 -15.72 19.53 -10.86
C GLU A 42 -14.45 20.38 -10.65
N ILE A 43 -13.29 19.74 -10.56
CA ILE A 43 -12.00 20.40 -10.31
C ILE A 43 -11.26 20.70 -11.63
N PHE A 44 -11.31 19.79 -12.60
CA PHE A 44 -10.52 19.84 -13.83
C PHE A 44 -11.38 19.68 -15.09
N PRO A 45 -11.11 20.47 -16.15
CA PRO A 45 -11.80 20.27 -17.42
C PRO A 45 -11.43 18.92 -18.06
N PRO A 46 -12.35 18.27 -18.81
CA PRO A 46 -12.15 16.92 -19.35
C PRO A 46 -10.86 16.72 -20.16
N ARG A 47 -10.41 17.76 -20.87
CA ARG A 47 -9.21 17.73 -21.71
C ARG A 47 -7.92 17.58 -20.90
N VAL A 48 -7.94 17.89 -19.61
CA VAL A 48 -6.77 17.85 -18.71
C VAL A 48 -6.66 16.51 -17.98
N LEU A 49 -7.74 15.71 -17.93
CA LEU A 49 -7.75 14.41 -17.23
C LEU A 49 -6.64 13.43 -17.68
N PRO A 50 -6.31 13.31 -18.98
CA PRO A 50 -5.17 12.47 -19.39
C PRO A 50 -3.84 12.97 -18.82
N GLY A 51 -3.64 14.28 -18.71
CA GLY A 51 -2.47 14.88 -18.08
C GLY A 51 -2.39 14.59 -16.59
N VAL A 52 -3.53 14.62 -15.88
CA VAL A 52 -3.62 14.25 -14.45
C VAL A 52 -3.28 12.77 -14.27
N MET A 53 -3.80 11.88 -15.13
CA MET A 53 -3.43 10.45 -15.10
C MET A 53 -1.92 10.26 -15.29
N LEU A 54 -1.32 10.91 -16.30
CA LEU A 54 0.13 10.84 -16.54
C LEU A 54 0.93 11.34 -15.35
N LEU A 55 0.49 12.42 -14.70
CA LEU A 55 1.12 12.93 -13.49
C LEU A 55 1.10 11.90 -12.36
N HIS A 56 -0.04 11.22 -12.14
CA HIS A 56 -0.13 10.14 -11.15
C HIS A 56 0.77 8.94 -11.48
N VAL A 57 0.84 8.54 -12.76
CA VAL A 57 1.75 7.49 -13.22
C VAL A 57 3.20 7.87 -12.91
N TRP A 58 3.59 9.11 -13.20
CA TRP A 58 4.92 9.64 -12.89
C TRP A 58 5.21 9.68 -11.39
N GLN A 59 4.25 10.15 -10.58
CA GLN A 59 4.39 10.18 -9.13
C GLN A 59 4.60 8.77 -8.55
N ILE A 60 3.80 7.79 -9.00
CA ILE A 60 3.94 6.40 -8.57
C ILE A 60 5.30 5.84 -8.97
N LEU A 61 5.76 6.11 -10.21
CA LEU A 61 7.07 5.67 -10.67
C LEU A 61 8.20 6.23 -9.81
N ILE A 62 8.20 7.55 -9.57
CA ILE A 62 9.25 8.23 -8.79
C ILE A 62 9.25 7.73 -7.35
N VAL A 63 8.08 7.70 -6.69
CA VAL A 63 7.97 7.25 -5.30
C VAL A 63 8.39 5.78 -5.16
N SER A 64 7.93 4.91 -6.07
CA SER A 64 8.26 3.49 -6.04
C SER A 64 9.75 3.26 -6.31
N PHE A 65 10.33 3.99 -7.26
CA PHE A 65 11.77 3.95 -7.54
C PHE A 65 12.60 4.38 -6.33
N MET A 66 12.29 5.53 -5.73
CA MET A 66 13.00 6.03 -4.55
C MET A 66 12.88 5.07 -3.36
N CYS A 67 11.68 4.56 -3.09
CA CYS A 67 11.45 3.61 -2.01
C CYS A 67 12.17 2.29 -2.26
N ALA A 68 12.11 1.75 -3.48
CA ALA A 68 12.84 0.54 -3.86
C ALA A 68 14.35 0.73 -3.75
N ALA A 69 14.89 1.89 -4.14
CA ALA A 69 16.31 2.20 -4.03
C ALA A 69 16.77 2.20 -2.57
N PHE A 70 16.04 2.87 -1.67
CA PHE A 70 16.36 2.87 -0.24
C PHE A 70 16.23 1.48 0.38
N GLY A 71 15.16 0.76 0.04
CA GLY A 71 14.93 -0.59 0.53
C GLY A 71 16.03 -1.55 0.09
N LEU A 72 16.42 -1.55 -1.19
CA LEU A 72 17.47 -2.42 -1.71
C LEU A 72 18.85 -2.07 -1.13
N ALA A 73 19.14 -0.77 -0.97
CA ALA A 73 20.44 -0.33 -0.45
C ALA A 73 20.65 -0.69 1.03
N TRP A 74 19.60 -0.62 1.86
CA TRP A 74 19.77 -0.65 3.32
C TRP A 74 19.06 -1.78 4.05
N SER A 75 18.06 -2.44 3.47
CA SER A 75 17.28 -3.47 4.19
C SER A 75 18.14 -4.53 4.88
N LYS A 76 19.03 -5.19 4.13
CA LYS A 76 19.91 -6.24 4.66
C LYS A 76 20.88 -5.74 5.73
N LYS A 77 21.34 -4.49 5.65
CA LYS A 77 22.31 -3.91 6.60
C LYS A 77 21.70 -3.67 7.98
N TYR A 78 20.39 -3.43 8.04
CA TYR A 78 19.67 -3.16 9.28
C TYR A 78 18.79 -4.33 9.71
N GLY A 79 19.13 -5.56 9.31
CA GLY A 79 18.44 -6.77 9.76
C GLY A 79 17.04 -6.99 9.18
N LEU A 80 16.65 -6.24 8.16
CA LEU A 80 15.39 -6.46 7.43
C LEU A 80 15.60 -7.55 6.37
N ARG A 81 14.58 -8.39 6.16
CA ARG A 81 14.63 -9.51 5.19
C ARG A 81 14.73 -9.06 3.72
N GLY A 82 14.43 -7.80 3.43
CA GLY A 82 14.49 -7.23 2.08
C GLY A 82 13.34 -7.73 1.20
N ILE A 83 13.66 -8.21 -0.01
CA ILE A 83 12.68 -8.82 -0.92
C ILE A 83 12.07 -10.10 -0.30
N GLY A 84 12.85 -10.82 0.51
CA GLY A 84 12.46 -12.14 1.03
C GLY A 84 12.86 -13.29 0.10
N ASP A 85 12.55 -14.51 0.53
CA ASP A 85 12.82 -15.74 -0.22
C ASP A 85 11.50 -16.36 -0.73
N PRO A 86 11.28 -16.46 -2.04
CA PRO A 86 10.09 -17.10 -2.60
C PRO A 86 9.86 -18.53 -2.12
N LYS A 87 10.93 -19.29 -1.80
CA LYS A 87 10.80 -20.65 -1.25
C LYS A 87 10.21 -20.64 0.16
N GLU A 88 10.61 -19.65 0.97
CA GLU A 88 10.06 -19.44 2.30
C GLU A 88 8.58 -19.05 2.25
N VAL A 89 8.19 -18.25 1.26
CA VAL A 89 6.78 -17.92 0.98
C VAL A 89 5.98 -19.17 0.63
N LYS A 90 6.49 -19.97 -0.31
CA LYS A 90 5.82 -21.23 -0.70
C LYS A 90 5.65 -22.18 0.49
N ARG A 91 6.67 -22.31 1.35
CA ARG A 91 6.64 -23.17 2.54
C ARG A 91 5.64 -22.70 3.60
N ASN A 92 5.50 -21.39 3.79
CA ASN A 92 4.59 -20.80 4.78
C ASN A 92 3.27 -20.30 4.16
N LEU A 93 2.96 -20.69 2.93
CA LEU A 93 1.82 -20.16 2.17
C LEU A 93 0.51 -20.29 2.96
N TRP A 94 0.28 -21.44 3.59
CA TRP A 94 -0.92 -21.67 4.39
C TRP A 94 -1.05 -20.70 5.57
N LYS A 95 0.06 -20.32 6.21
CA LYS A 95 0.06 -19.35 7.32
C LYS A 95 -0.32 -17.96 6.82
N PHE A 96 0.22 -17.58 5.66
CA PHE A 96 -0.09 -16.29 5.03
C PHE A 96 -1.53 -16.24 4.52
N LEU A 97 -2.06 -17.34 4.00
CA LEU A 97 -3.48 -17.47 3.67
C LEU A 97 -4.35 -17.31 4.92
N LEU A 98 -4.03 -18.03 6.00
CA LEU A 98 -4.78 -17.94 7.26
C LEU A 98 -4.77 -16.51 7.83
N VAL A 99 -3.59 -15.87 7.90
CA VAL A 99 -3.47 -14.48 8.36
C VAL A 99 -4.23 -13.52 7.44
N GLY A 100 -4.09 -13.67 6.12
CA GLY A 100 -4.81 -12.85 5.15
C GLY A 100 -6.33 -12.96 5.29
N ILE A 101 -6.86 -14.18 5.43
CA ILE A 101 -8.29 -14.43 5.63
C ILE A 101 -8.77 -13.86 6.97
N LEU A 102 -8.05 -14.11 8.07
CA LEU A 102 -8.43 -13.60 9.39
C LEU A 102 -8.49 -12.07 9.41
N VAL A 103 -7.48 -11.41 8.83
CA VAL A 103 -7.44 -9.94 8.74
C VAL A 103 -8.50 -9.42 7.77
N ALA A 104 -8.74 -10.10 6.64
CA ALA A 104 -9.81 -9.77 5.70
C ALA A 104 -11.19 -9.81 6.38
N THR A 105 -11.52 -10.90 7.06
CA THR A 105 -12.79 -11.08 7.77
C THR A 105 -12.96 -10.04 8.87
N THR A 106 -11.90 -9.81 9.67
CA THR A 106 -11.94 -8.80 10.74
C THR A 106 -12.15 -7.39 10.18
N SER A 107 -11.44 -7.03 9.11
CA SER A 107 -11.60 -5.74 8.43
C SER A 107 -13.01 -5.57 7.86
N TYR A 108 -13.55 -6.63 7.26
CA TYR A 108 -14.88 -6.61 6.68
C TYR A 108 -15.96 -6.36 7.74
N LEU A 109 -15.90 -7.12 8.85
CA LEU A 109 -16.90 -7.05 9.92
C LEU A 109 -16.87 -5.73 10.68
N LEU A 110 -15.67 -5.19 10.92
CA LEU A 110 -15.52 -3.95 11.70
C LEU A 110 -15.79 -2.69 10.86
N PHE A 111 -15.38 -2.68 9.59
CA PHE A 111 -15.34 -1.44 8.80
C PHE A 111 -16.17 -1.54 7.53
N ASP A 112 -15.87 -2.50 6.65
CA ASP A 112 -16.42 -2.47 5.29
C ASP A 112 -17.94 -2.65 5.27
N ARG A 113 -18.53 -3.43 6.19
CA ARG A 113 -19.99 -3.54 6.31
C ARG A 113 -20.66 -2.19 6.61
N THR A 114 -20.04 -1.37 7.45
CA THR A 114 -20.59 -0.05 7.82
C THR A 114 -20.32 0.97 6.72
N LEU A 115 -19.13 0.95 6.15
CA LEU A 115 -18.71 1.86 5.08
C LEU A 115 -19.45 1.59 3.77
N SER A 116 -19.76 0.34 3.42
CA SER A 116 -20.51 0.01 2.21
C SER A 116 -21.93 0.56 2.24
N ILE A 117 -22.53 0.63 3.43
CA ILE A 117 -23.86 1.24 3.64
C ILE A 117 -23.77 2.78 3.59
N LYS A 118 -22.77 3.37 4.28
CA LYS A 118 -22.64 4.82 4.38
C LYS A 118 -22.10 5.50 3.11
N ALA A 119 -21.24 4.81 2.37
CA ALA A 119 -20.54 5.34 1.21
C ALA A 119 -20.37 4.25 0.12
N PRO A 120 -21.47 3.73 -0.46
CA PRO A 120 -21.43 2.66 -1.45
C PRO A 120 -20.61 3.02 -2.70
N SER A 121 -20.50 4.32 -3.02
CA SER A 121 -19.71 4.80 -4.16
C SER A 121 -18.20 4.51 -4.05
N LEU A 122 -17.69 4.24 -2.84
CA LEU A 122 -16.28 3.88 -2.63
C LEU A 122 -15.96 2.43 -3.00
N TYR A 123 -16.98 1.60 -3.19
CA TYR A 123 -16.85 0.17 -3.43
C TYR A 123 -17.15 -0.13 -4.91
N PRO A 124 -16.14 -0.53 -5.70
CA PRO A 124 -16.36 -0.87 -7.10
C PRO A 124 -17.20 -2.14 -7.22
N SER A 125 -18.25 -2.10 -8.04
CA SER A 125 -19.08 -3.27 -8.34
C SER A 125 -18.43 -4.25 -9.33
N ASN A 126 -17.50 -3.77 -10.16
CA ASN A 126 -16.83 -4.62 -11.16
C ASN A 126 -15.61 -5.34 -10.53
N PRO A 127 -15.54 -6.68 -10.60
CA PRO A 127 -14.45 -7.45 -10.01
C PRO A 127 -13.06 -7.09 -10.57
N LEU A 128 -12.98 -6.62 -11.82
CA LEU A 128 -11.71 -6.18 -12.41
C LEU A 128 -11.12 -4.96 -11.69
N TRP A 129 -11.97 -4.04 -11.24
CA TRP A 129 -11.53 -2.86 -10.48
C TRP A 129 -11.13 -3.22 -9.05
N ILE A 130 -11.84 -4.16 -8.43
CA ILE A 130 -11.46 -4.72 -7.12
C ILE A 130 -10.07 -5.36 -7.20
N LEU A 131 -9.82 -6.19 -8.22
CA LEU A 131 -8.51 -6.79 -8.45
C LEU A 131 -7.43 -5.74 -8.67
N SER A 132 -7.72 -4.71 -9.47
CA SER A 132 -6.79 -3.62 -9.77
C SER A 132 -6.41 -2.82 -8.51
N ILE A 133 -7.38 -2.48 -7.66
CA ILE A 133 -7.14 -1.78 -6.39
C ILE A 133 -6.33 -2.65 -5.45
N SER A 134 -6.66 -3.93 -5.36
CA SER A 134 -5.96 -4.90 -4.50
C SER A 134 -4.51 -5.09 -4.94
N LEU A 135 -4.26 -5.17 -6.25
CA LEU A 135 -2.92 -5.25 -6.83
C LEU A 135 -2.11 -3.97 -6.63
N LYS A 136 -2.71 -2.80 -6.87
CA LYS A 136 -2.05 -1.52 -6.54
C LYS A 136 -1.67 -1.49 -5.07
N ALA A 137 -2.60 -1.82 -4.17
CA ALA A 137 -2.35 -1.78 -2.74
C ALA A 137 -1.24 -2.75 -2.32
N SER A 138 -1.24 -3.97 -2.85
CA SER A 138 -0.19 -4.95 -2.55
C SER A 138 1.16 -4.52 -3.08
N PHE A 139 1.27 -3.95 -4.28
CA PHE A 139 2.56 -3.53 -4.81
C PHE A 139 3.01 -2.20 -4.22
N PHE A 140 2.23 -1.14 -4.42
CA PHE A 140 2.63 0.22 -4.12
C PHE A 140 2.81 0.46 -2.62
N ASN A 141 1.84 0.07 -1.79
CA ASN A 141 1.92 0.35 -0.35
C ASN A 141 3.07 -0.43 0.30
N GLU A 142 3.31 -1.68 -0.15
CA GLU A 142 4.40 -2.49 0.37
C GLU A 142 5.78 -1.97 -0.10
N ILE A 143 5.89 -1.46 -1.33
CA ILE A 143 7.12 -0.82 -1.81
C ILE A 143 7.40 0.46 -1.03
N VAL A 144 6.38 1.27 -0.76
CA VAL A 144 6.52 2.46 0.11
C VAL A 144 6.98 2.04 1.51
N ARG A 145 6.36 1.02 2.11
CA ARG A 145 6.79 0.48 3.42
C ARG A 145 8.23 -0.02 3.37
N PHE A 146 8.62 -0.74 2.32
CA PHE A 146 9.97 -1.27 2.11
C PHE A 146 11.03 -0.16 2.14
N GLY A 147 10.81 0.93 1.41
CA GLY A 147 11.71 2.07 1.40
C GLY A 147 11.73 2.83 2.72
N MET A 148 10.54 3.12 3.26
CA MET A 148 10.40 3.88 4.49
C MET A 148 10.97 3.14 5.71
N MET A 149 10.69 1.85 5.86
CA MET A 149 11.26 1.06 6.96
C MET A 149 12.78 0.98 6.87
N ALA A 150 13.34 0.80 5.68
CA ALA A 150 14.80 0.78 5.52
C ALA A 150 15.44 2.15 5.84
N LEU A 151 14.81 3.26 5.40
CA LEU A 151 15.26 4.62 5.70
C LEU A 151 15.18 4.93 7.20
N VAL A 152 14.05 4.66 7.84
CA VAL A 152 13.86 4.95 9.26
C VAL A 152 14.69 4.01 10.14
N ALA A 153 14.83 2.73 9.78
CA ALA A 153 15.72 1.81 10.49
C ALA A 153 17.18 2.28 10.41
N ARG A 154 17.58 2.89 9.29
CA ARG A 154 18.90 3.54 9.17
C ARG A 154 19.07 4.73 10.10
N LEU A 155 18.06 5.60 10.22
CA LEU A 155 18.12 6.78 11.06
C LEU A 155 18.08 6.44 12.56
N THR A 156 17.22 5.50 12.94
CA THR A 156 16.96 5.13 14.34
C THR A 156 17.84 4.00 14.86
N ARG A 157 18.47 3.23 13.95
CA ARG A 157 19.21 1.99 14.23
C ARG A 157 18.38 0.93 14.98
N ASN A 158 17.06 1.02 14.94
CA ASN A 158 16.16 0.10 15.63
C ASN A 158 14.94 -0.24 14.75
N ILE A 159 14.79 -1.53 14.41
CA ILE A 159 13.71 -2.01 13.54
C ILE A 159 12.33 -1.79 14.17
N HIS A 160 12.21 -1.94 15.49
CA HIS A 160 10.94 -1.79 16.19
C HIS A 160 10.47 -0.33 16.17
N VAL A 161 11.38 0.61 16.44
CA VAL A 161 11.10 2.05 16.34
C VAL A 161 10.75 2.42 14.90
N ALA A 162 11.49 1.89 13.92
CA ALA A 162 11.18 2.11 12.51
C ALA A 162 9.78 1.62 12.14
N ASN A 163 9.37 0.44 12.62
CA ASN A 163 8.03 -0.08 12.38
C ASN A 163 6.94 0.82 12.97
N ILE A 164 7.12 1.30 14.20
CA ILE A 164 6.18 2.21 14.88
C ILE A 164 6.04 3.52 14.11
N VAL A 165 7.16 4.15 13.76
CA VAL A 165 7.19 5.44 13.05
C VAL A 165 6.56 5.30 11.66
N VAL A 166 6.91 4.26 10.90
CA VAL A 166 6.35 4.03 9.57
C VAL A 166 4.86 3.71 9.63
N SER A 167 4.42 2.96 10.64
CA SER A 167 2.99 2.67 10.85
C SER A 167 2.21 3.95 11.14
N GLY A 168 2.72 4.81 12.01
CA GLY A 168 2.12 6.12 12.28
C GLY A 168 2.05 7.01 11.03
N PHE A 169 3.11 7.02 10.23
CA PHE A 169 3.15 7.76 8.97
C PHE A 169 2.13 7.26 7.93
N LEU A 170 2.00 5.94 7.76
CA LEU A 170 1.03 5.34 6.84
C LEU A 170 -0.41 5.61 7.29
N VAL A 171 -0.69 5.56 8.59
CA VAL A 171 -1.99 5.95 9.15
C VAL A 171 -2.29 7.42 8.88
N TYR A 172 -1.32 8.31 9.09
CA TYR A 172 -1.48 9.73 8.80
C TYR A 172 -1.80 9.99 7.32
N ILE A 173 -1.12 9.31 6.38
CA ILE A 173 -1.46 9.37 4.94
C ILE A 173 -2.89 8.87 4.70
N GLY A 174 -3.29 7.79 5.37
CA GLY A 174 -4.66 7.27 5.30
C GLY A 174 -5.71 8.29 5.73
N ILE A 175 -5.52 8.93 6.89
CA ILE A 175 -6.41 9.99 7.40
C ILE A 175 -6.48 11.16 6.41
N ARG A 176 -5.34 11.59 5.87
CA ARG A 176 -5.30 12.68 4.88
C ARG A 176 -6.06 12.32 3.61
N SER A 177 -6.02 11.05 3.19
CA SER A 177 -6.75 10.55 2.03
C SER A 177 -8.27 10.65 2.22
N PHE A 178 -8.80 10.41 3.44
CA PHE A 178 -10.22 10.60 3.72
C PHE A 178 -10.69 12.04 3.51
N ARG A 179 -9.91 13.03 4.00
CA ARG A 179 -10.20 14.45 3.78
C ARG A 179 -10.21 14.83 2.30
N LEU A 180 -9.31 14.25 1.51
CA LEU A 180 -9.22 14.50 0.07
C LEU A 180 -10.43 13.94 -0.71
N VAL A 181 -11.04 12.87 -0.22
CA VAL A 181 -12.23 12.25 -0.83
C VAL A 181 -13.52 12.93 -0.36
N GLY A 182 -13.43 14.02 0.42
CA GLY A 182 -14.60 14.76 0.92
C GLY A 182 -15.37 14.02 2.02
N LEU A 183 -14.83 12.93 2.54
CA LEU A 183 -15.38 12.27 3.72
C LEU A 183 -14.91 13.06 4.93
N GLY A 184 -15.85 13.72 5.61
CA GLY A 184 -15.59 14.38 6.89
C GLY A 184 -14.99 13.36 7.85
N PHE A 185 -13.71 13.52 8.17
CA PHE A 185 -13.07 12.72 9.20
C PHE A 185 -13.37 13.40 10.54
N ASP A 186 -14.51 13.06 11.11
CA ASP A 186 -14.88 13.49 12.45
C ASP A 186 -14.11 12.64 13.46
N TRP A 187 -13.73 13.21 14.60
CA TRP A 187 -13.09 12.47 15.69
C TRP A 187 -14.11 11.66 16.49
N ASP A 188 -15.01 10.96 15.79
CA ASP A 188 -16.01 10.09 16.37
C ASP A 188 -15.40 8.73 16.75
N HIS A 189 -16.16 7.95 17.54
CA HIS A 189 -15.69 6.66 18.03
C HIS A 189 -15.31 5.70 16.89
N PHE A 190 -16.07 5.72 15.79
CA PHE A 190 -15.80 4.89 14.62
C PHE A 190 -14.47 5.26 13.94
N SER A 191 -14.20 6.56 13.75
CA SER A 191 -12.96 7.03 13.14
C SER A 191 -11.74 6.74 14.01
N LEU A 192 -11.86 6.85 15.34
CA LEU A 192 -10.81 6.44 16.27
C LEU A 192 -10.53 4.93 16.18
N LEU A 193 -11.57 4.10 16.07
CA LEU A 193 -11.41 2.66 15.85
C LEU A 193 -10.72 2.36 14.51
N CYS A 194 -11.09 3.05 13.43
CA CYS A 194 -10.44 2.93 12.12
C CYS A 194 -8.94 3.28 12.20
N VAL A 195 -8.58 4.36 12.91
CA VAL A 195 -7.18 4.79 13.10
C VAL A 195 -6.41 3.77 13.93
N GLY A 196 -6.97 3.34 15.05
CA GLY A 196 -6.35 2.33 15.92
C GLY A 196 -6.13 1.01 15.20
N TYR A 197 -7.15 0.53 14.49
CA TYR A 197 -7.03 -0.68 13.67
C TYR A 197 -6.01 -0.52 12.55
N SER A 198 -6.04 0.59 11.80
CA SER A 198 -5.07 0.86 10.73
C SER A 198 -3.65 0.89 11.28
N PHE A 199 -3.44 1.45 12.47
CA PHE A 199 -2.13 1.45 13.13
C PHE A 199 -1.67 0.04 13.49
N ILE A 200 -2.51 -0.76 14.15
CA ILE A 200 -2.22 -2.15 14.52
C ILE A 200 -1.95 -2.99 13.26
N PHE A 201 -2.76 -2.81 12.22
CA PHE A 201 -2.59 -3.48 10.95
C PHE A 201 -1.24 -3.15 10.31
N ASN A 202 -0.88 -1.87 10.22
CA ASN A 202 0.41 -1.46 9.67
C ASN A 202 1.59 -1.96 10.52
N LEU A 203 1.46 -1.98 11.85
CA LEU A 203 2.45 -2.56 12.75
C LEU A 203 2.66 -4.05 12.50
N LEU A 204 1.58 -4.81 12.36
CA LEU A 204 1.62 -6.24 12.07
C LEU A 204 2.28 -6.49 10.72
N MET A 205 1.88 -5.74 9.68
CA MET A 205 2.46 -5.89 8.36
C MET A 205 3.94 -5.49 8.32
N GLY A 206 4.36 -4.45 9.05
CA GLY A 206 5.77 -4.11 9.18
C GLY A 206 6.59 -5.16 9.95
N TYR A 207 6.00 -5.81 10.96
CA TYR A 207 6.60 -6.96 11.63
C TYR A 207 6.76 -8.15 10.68
N LEU A 208 5.71 -8.48 9.92
CA LEU A 208 5.75 -9.55 8.92
C LEU A 208 6.77 -9.27 7.83
N TYR A 209 6.88 -8.02 7.37
CA TYR A 209 7.91 -7.59 6.42
C TYR A 209 9.31 -7.79 6.99
N ALA A 210 9.55 -7.34 8.23
CA ALA A 210 10.86 -7.48 8.86
C ALA A 210 11.29 -8.95 8.97
N ARG A 211 10.33 -9.85 9.24
CA ARG A 211 10.59 -11.29 9.44
C ARG A 211 10.63 -12.10 8.13
N PHE A 212 9.70 -11.87 7.22
CA PHE A 212 9.45 -12.72 6.05
C PHE A 212 9.67 -12.02 4.69
N GLY A 213 9.96 -10.72 4.68
CA GLY A 213 10.23 -9.94 3.47
C GLY A 213 8.99 -9.44 2.73
N ILE A 214 9.22 -8.61 1.71
CA ILE A 214 8.17 -7.87 1.01
C ILE A 214 7.19 -8.77 0.26
N ILE A 215 7.65 -9.88 -0.34
CA ILE A 215 6.77 -10.76 -1.14
C ILE A 215 5.66 -11.35 -0.26
N SER A 216 5.99 -11.71 0.98
CA SER A 216 5.03 -12.25 1.95
C SER A 216 3.96 -11.22 2.31
N THR A 217 4.34 -9.97 2.53
CA THR A 217 3.40 -8.91 2.88
C THR A 217 2.58 -8.46 1.67
N MET A 218 3.16 -8.43 0.47
CA MET A 218 2.41 -8.22 -0.78
C MET A 218 1.30 -9.27 -0.95
N LEU A 219 1.61 -10.54 -0.71
CA LEU A 219 0.62 -11.61 -0.78
C LEU A 219 -0.52 -11.41 0.24
N ILE A 220 -0.18 -11.14 1.50
CA ILE A 220 -1.18 -10.91 2.56
C ILE A 220 -2.04 -9.68 2.24
N GLN A 221 -1.42 -8.57 1.82
CA GLN A 221 -2.11 -7.34 1.43
C GLN A 221 -3.05 -7.58 0.25
N PHE A 222 -2.65 -8.39 -0.73
CA PHE A 222 -3.47 -8.76 -1.86
C PHE A 222 -4.70 -9.57 -1.42
N LEU A 223 -4.51 -10.61 -0.60
CA LEU A 223 -5.61 -11.42 -0.06
C LEU A 223 -6.60 -10.59 0.76
N ILE A 224 -6.08 -9.66 1.55
CA ILE A 224 -6.89 -8.70 2.30
C ILE A 224 -7.70 -7.81 1.34
N GLY A 225 -7.14 -7.41 0.20
CA GLY A 225 -7.87 -6.65 -0.83
C GLY A 225 -8.99 -7.45 -1.50
N LEU A 226 -8.79 -8.75 -1.72
CA LEU A 226 -9.80 -9.63 -2.34
C LEU A 226 -11.09 -9.74 -1.53
N ARG A 227 -11.07 -9.37 -0.24
CA ARG A 227 -12.28 -9.33 0.59
C ARG A 227 -13.40 -8.48 -0.02
N LEU A 228 -13.04 -7.47 -0.83
CA LEU A 228 -13.99 -6.59 -1.51
C LEU A 228 -14.84 -7.32 -2.55
N LEU A 229 -14.44 -8.52 -3.00
CA LEU A 229 -15.25 -9.37 -3.89
C LEU A 229 -16.47 -10.00 -3.18
N PHE A 230 -16.51 -9.96 -1.85
CA PHE A 230 -17.56 -10.56 -1.02
C PHE A 230 -18.47 -9.51 -0.34
N LEU A 231 -18.36 -8.24 -0.75
CA LEU A 231 -19.26 -7.14 -0.39
C LEU A 231 -20.42 -7.08 -1.38
#